data_AF-H2C8X5-F1
#
_entry.id   AF-H2C8X5-F1
#
_cell.length_a   1.000
_cell.length_b   1.000
_cell.length_c   1.000
_cell.angle_alpha   90.00
_cell.angle_beta   90.00
_cell.angle_gamma   90.00
#
_symmetry.space_group_name_H-M   'P 1'
#
loop_
_entity.id
_entity.type
_entity.pdbx_description
1 polymer ?
#
loop_
_entity_poly.entity_id
_entity_poly.type
_entity_poly.pdbx_seq_one_letter_code
_entity_poly.pdbx_strand_id
1 'polypeptide(L)'
;MIFFAFYKLSMMGGADLFALLILGLANARVQPLLFGGLSEVGLEPLVVVLYASVSIVITGVLNLIRNLRHTKGLPFSVRLLLSMTGKRIKVRDFVNSKFLFPLTEVDSQGEKRIRLSFSIDEDDREWRDKYRELMMEGKLSGEDIIWVAWGVPVLPFIFLGYLLSIIIGIPIS
;
A
#
# COMPACT_ATOMS: atom_id res chain seq x y z
N MET A 1 7.39 -10.57 -21.04
CA MET A 1 6.71 -9.60 -21.93
C MET A 1 5.71 -8.74 -21.17
N ILE A 2 4.69 -9.32 -20.51
CA ILE A 2 3.63 -8.56 -19.81
C ILE A 2 4.18 -7.68 -18.66
N PHE A 3 4.99 -8.20 -17.75
CA PHE A 3 5.53 -7.39 -16.64
C PHE A 3 6.48 -6.28 -17.09
N PHE A 4 7.20 -6.49 -18.20
CA PHE A 4 8.01 -5.44 -18.80
C PHE A 4 7.15 -4.30 -19.36
N ALA A 5 5.98 -4.62 -19.93
CA ALA A 5 5.00 -3.62 -20.35
C ALA A 5 4.44 -2.84 -19.15
N PHE A 6 4.08 -3.52 -18.05
CA PHE A 6 3.62 -2.85 -16.82
C PHE A 6 4.68 -1.92 -16.23
N TYR A 7 5.95 -2.33 -16.23
CA TYR A 7 7.05 -1.48 -15.83
C TYR A 7 7.19 -0.24 -16.72
N LYS A 8 7.14 -0.40 -18.06
CA LYS A 8 7.23 0.73 -19.00
C LYS A 8 6.05 1.69 -18.88
N LEU A 9 4.88 1.20 -18.52
CA LEU A 9 3.68 2.01 -18.25
C LEU A 9 3.67 2.62 -16.84
N SER A 10 4.75 2.47 -16.06
CA SER A 10 4.85 2.95 -14.67
C SER A 10 3.78 2.38 -13.73
N MET A 11 3.24 1.20 -14.06
CA MET A 11 2.25 0.49 -13.25
C MET A 11 2.88 -0.46 -12.23
N MET A 12 4.18 -0.69 -12.31
CA MET A 12 4.93 -1.64 -11.48
C MET A 12 6.30 -1.06 -11.15
N GLY A 13 6.74 -1.21 -9.90
CA GLY A 13 8.07 -0.79 -9.48
C GLY A 13 9.17 -1.69 -10.06
N GLY A 14 10.39 -1.17 -10.16
CA GLY A 14 11.54 -1.98 -10.61
C GLY A 14 11.80 -3.19 -9.71
N ALA A 15 11.66 -3.02 -8.39
CA ALA A 15 11.81 -4.11 -7.42
C ALA A 15 10.75 -5.22 -7.62
N ASP A 16 9.50 -4.84 -7.86
CA ASP A 16 8.40 -5.78 -8.13
C ASP A 16 8.67 -6.58 -9.42
N LEU A 17 9.16 -5.91 -10.47
CA LEU A 17 9.55 -6.55 -11.72
C LEU A 17 10.66 -7.59 -11.49
N PHE A 18 11.73 -7.24 -10.77
CA PHE A 18 12.80 -8.18 -10.48
C PHE A 18 12.33 -9.37 -9.64
N ALA A 19 11.49 -9.14 -8.63
CA ALA A 19 10.93 -10.21 -7.82
C ALA A 19 10.13 -11.21 -8.68
N LEU A 20 9.28 -10.71 -9.59
CA LEU A 20 8.49 -11.55 -10.48
C LEU A 20 9.32 -12.26 -11.55
N LEU A 21 10.39 -11.63 -12.04
CA LEU A 21 11.34 -12.27 -12.96
C LEU A 21 12.07 -13.42 -12.28
N ILE A 22 12.61 -13.20 -11.08
CA ILE A 22 13.28 -14.24 -10.29
C ILE A 22 12.29 -15.38 -10.01
N LEU A 23 11.07 -15.06 -9.62
CA LEU A 23 10.03 -16.05 -9.34
C LEU A 23 9.68 -16.87 -10.60
N GLY A 24 9.54 -16.21 -11.76
CA GLY A 24 9.28 -16.89 -13.02
C GLY A 24 10.44 -17.75 -13.52
N LEU A 25 11.69 -17.40 -13.21
CA LEU A 25 12.86 -18.21 -13.55
C LEU A 25 13.06 -19.39 -12.57
N ALA A 26 12.86 -19.15 -11.27
CA ALA A 26 13.06 -20.16 -10.24
C ALA A 26 11.92 -21.18 -10.18
N ASN A 27 10.68 -20.70 -10.32
CA ASN A 27 9.45 -21.48 -10.18
C ASN A 27 8.54 -21.21 -11.38
N ALA A 28 9.04 -21.44 -12.59
CA ALA A 28 8.27 -21.26 -13.81
C ALA A 28 6.97 -22.05 -13.76
N ARG A 29 7.02 -23.26 -13.20
CA ARG A 29 5.88 -24.16 -12.94
C ARG A 29 5.88 -24.55 -11.47
N VAL A 30 4.70 -24.52 -10.85
CA VAL A 30 4.47 -25.01 -9.50
C VAL A 30 3.37 -26.05 -9.57
N GLN A 31 3.48 -27.12 -8.78
CA GLN A 31 2.38 -28.06 -8.58
C GLN A 31 1.62 -27.63 -7.32
N PRO A 32 0.47 -26.96 -7.47
CA PRO A 32 -0.29 -26.50 -6.31
C PRO A 32 -0.93 -27.67 -5.57
N LEU A 33 -1.17 -27.49 -4.27
CA LEU A 33 -1.73 -28.54 -3.41
C LEU A 33 -3.20 -28.88 -3.73
N LEU A 34 -3.97 -27.93 -4.29
CA LEU A 34 -5.41 -28.08 -4.53
C LEU A 34 -5.76 -28.14 -6.04
N PHE A 35 -5.51 -27.08 -6.82
CA PHE A 35 -5.98 -26.97 -8.21
C PHE A 35 -4.85 -26.64 -9.20
N GLY A 36 -4.48 -27.59 -10.08
CA GLY A 36 -3.27 -27.56 -10.93
C GLY A 36 -3.27 -26.70 -12.21
N GLY A 37 -4.44 -26.27 -12.70
CA GLY A 37 -4.62 -25.88 -14.12
C GLY A 37 -3.58 -24.92 -14.71
N LEU A 38 -3.50 -23.68 -14.22
CA LEU A 38 -2.63 -22.65 -14.82
C LEU A 38 -1.17 -22.70 -14.36
N SER A 39 -0.89 -23.29 -13.18
CA SER A 39 0.48 -23.44 -12.68
C SER A 39 1.26 -24.49 -13.47
N GLU A 40 0.58 -25.50 -14.06
CA GLU A 40 1.21 -26.48 -14.97
C GLU A 40 1.64 -25.87 -16.32
N VAL A 41 0.92 -24.85 -16.80
CA VAL A 41 1.20 -24.14 -18.07
C VAL A 41 2.39 -23.19 -17.95
N GLY A 42 2.87 -22.94 -16.74
CA GLY A 42 4.03 -22.09 -16.47
C GLY A 42 3.69 -20.61 -16.31
N LEU A 43 2.45 -20.30 -15.93
CA LEU A 43 1.95 -18.94 -15.72
C LEU A 43 1.97 -18.52 -14.25
N GLU A 44 2.79 -19.19 -13.43
CA GLU A 44 2.85 -18.99 -11.99
C GLU A 44 3.04 -17.51 -11.57
N PRO A 45 3.94 -16.72 -12.17
CA PRO A 45 4.07 -15.31 -11.82
C PRO A 45 2.78 -14.49 -12.03
N LEU A 46 1.94 -14.84 -13.00
CA LEU A 46 0.65 -14.18 -13.20
C LEU A 46 -0.35 -14.56 -12.12
N VAL A 47 -0.33 -15.82 -11.67
CA VAL A 47 -1.14 -16.30 -10.54
C VAL A 47 -0.79 -15.54 -9.27
N VAL A 48 0.50 -15.39 -8.99
CA VAL A 48 1.01 -14.63 -7.85
C VAL A 48 0.53 -13.17 -7.90
N VAL A 49 0.66 -12.52 -9.06
CA VAL A 49 0.20 -11.13 -9.23
C VAL A 49 -1.32 -11.01 -9.07
N LEU A 50 -2.09 -11.97 -9.55
CA LEU A 50 -3.54 -12.01 -9.35
C LEU A 50 -3.88 -12.07 -7.85
N TYR A 51 -3.28 -13.00 -7.09
CA TYR A 51 -3.53 -13.12 -5.66
C TYR A 51 -3.05 -11.90 -4.86
N ALA A 52 -1.90 -11.33 -5.23
CA ALA A 52 -1.42 -10.09 -4.64
C ALA A 52 -2.42 -8.95 -4.88
N SER A 53 -2.92 -8.81 -6.11
CA SER A 53 -3.89 -7.77 -6.49
C SER A 53 -5.21 -7.92 -5.73
N VAL A 54 -5.74 -9.15 -5.61
CA VAL A 54 -6.95 -9.44 -4.83
C VAL A 54 -6.74 -9.05 -3.35
N SER A 55 -5.58 -9.40 -2.78
CA SER A 55 -5.25 -9.09 -1.38
C SER A 55 -5.15 -7.58 -1.14
N ILE A 56 -4.56 -6.83 -2.09
CA ILE A 56 -4.50 -5.36 -2.05
C ILE A 56 -5.92 -4.77 -2.10
N VAL A 57 -6.77 -5.24 -3.02
CA VAL A 57 -8.16 -4.77 -3.15
C VAL A 57 -8.95 -5.04 -1.88
N ILE A 58 -8.86 -6.26 -1.32
CA ILE A 58 -9.53 -6.61 -0.05
C ILE A 58 -9.07 -5.65 1.06
N THR A 59 -7.76 -5.42 1.19
CA THR A 59 -7.21 -4.48 2.19
C THR A 59 -7.76 -3.06 2.00
N GLY A 60 -7.81 -2.58 0.76
CA GLY A 60 -8.38 -1.27 0.41
C GLY A 60 -9.87 -1.16 0.74
N VAL A 61 -10.65 -2.21 0.49
CA VAL A 61 -12.08 -2.27 0.83
C VAL A 61 -12.28 -2.30 2.36
N LEU A 62 -11.48 -3.07 3.08
CA LEU A 62 -11.54 -3.10 4.55
C LEU A 62 -11.19 -1.73 5.15
N ASN A 63 -10.17 -1.05 4.61
CA ASN A 63 -9.84 0.32 4.99
C ASN A 63 -10.98 1.28 4.67
N LEU A 64 -11.56 1.18 3.47
CA LEU A 64 -12.70 1.99 3.06
C LEU A 64 -13.84 1.88 4.07
N ILE A 65 -14.28 0.66 4.40
CA ILE A 65 -15.39 0.43 5.34
C ILE A 65 -15.08 1.04 6.72
N ARG A 66 -13.85 0.87 7.21
CA ARG A 66 -13.41 1.42 8.51
C ARG A 66 -13.36 2.94 8.53
N ASN A 67 -12.88 3.55 7.45
CA ASN A 67 -12.56 4.97 7.41
C ASN A 67 -13.69 5.86 6.87
N LEU A 68 -14.66 5.30 6.13
CA LEU A 68 -15.72 6.06 5.43
C LEU A 68 -16.57 6.95 6.35
N ARG A 69 -16.67 6.58 7.64
CA ARG A 69 -17.38 7.34 8.68
C ARG A 69 -16.62 8.60 9.10
N HIS A 70 -15.31 8.60 8.96
CA HIS A 70 -14.41 9.66 9.42
C HIS A 70 -14.03 10.67 8.33
N THR A 71 -14.48 10.45 7.11
CA THR A 71 -14.21 11.30 5.94
C THR A 71 -15.46 12.07 5.49
N LYS A 72 -16.45 12.22 6.38
CA LYS A 72 -17.65 13.05 6.15
C LYS A 72 -17.23 14.52 6.00
N GLY A 73 -17.81 15.23 5.03
CA GLY A 73 -17.51 16.64 4.74
C GLY A 73 -16.45 16.86 3.66
N LEU A 74 -15.77 15.81 3.20
CA LEU A 74 -14.85 15.89 2.06
C LEU A 74 -15.56 15.63 0.73
N PRO A 75 -15.06 16.19 -0.40
CA PRO A 75 -15.55 15.85 -1.74
C PRO A 75 -15.52 14.34 -1.97
N PHE A 76 -16.47 13.81 -2.75
CA PHE A 76 -16.64 12.36 -2.92
C PHE A 76 -15.36 11.62 -3.37
N SER A 77 -14.62 12.18 -4.32
CA SER A 77 -13.35 11.63 -4.80
C SER A 77 -12.28 11.55 -3.71
N VAL A 78 -12.07 12.66 -3.00
CA VAL A 78 -11.14 12.78 -1.86
C VAL A 78 -11.54 11.80 -0.77
N ARG A 79 -12.84 11.74 -0.47
CA ARG A 79 -13.41 10.85 0.54
C ARG A 79 -13.11 9.39 0.23
N LEU A 80 -13.36 8.95 -1.00
CA LEU A 80 -13.18 7.56 -1.41
C LEU A 80 -11.70 7.17 -1.34
N LEU A 81 -10.82 8.00 -1.93
CA LEU A 81 -9.40 7.72 -2.01
C LEU A 81 -8.74 7.72 -0.62
N LEU A 82 -8.98 8.76 0.18
CA LEU A 82 -8.47 8.84 1.55
C LEU A 82 -8.95 7.68 2.43
N SER A 83 -10.19 7.23 2.25
CA SER A 83 -10.72 6.12 3.04
C SER A 83 -10.09 4.78 2.66
N MET A 84 -9.75 4.57 1.38
CA MET A 84 -9.10 3.35 0.89
C MET A 84 -7.62 3.28 1.28
N THR A 85 -6.89 4.39 1.15
CA THR A 85 -5.42 4.40 1.27
C THR A 85 -4.91 4.95 2.61
N GLY A 86 -5.69 5.81 3.26
CA GLY A 86 -5.29 6.49 4.49
C GLY A 86 -5.57 5.68 5.75
N LYS A 87 -4.80 5.97 6.79
CA LYS A 87 -4.98 5.49 8.17
C LYS A 87 -5.03 6.69 9.10
N ARG A 88 -5.90 6.64 10.10
CA ARG A 88 -5.93 7.63 11.18
C ARG A 88 -5.02 7.19 12.32
N ILE A 89 -4.11 8.05 12.74
CA ILE A 89 -3.27 7.82 13.93
C ILE A 89 -3.13 9.12 14.73
N LYS A 90 -2.70 9.01 16.00
CA LYS A 90 -2.37 10.18 16.80
C LYS A 90 -1.02 10.74 16.38
N VAL A 91 -0.82 12.06 16.52
CA VAL A 91 0.47 12.70 16.21
C VAL A 91 1.60 12.08 17.02
N ARG A 92 1.38 11.78 18.31
CA ARG A 92 2.39 11.10 19.15
C ARG A 92 2.83 9.74 18.59
N ASP A 93 1.91 8.99 17.96
CA ASP A 93 2.21 7.68 17.39
C ASP A 93 2.96 7.86 16.05
N PHE A 94 2.63 8.90 15.29
CA PHE A 94 3.30 9.26 14.04
C PHE A 94 4.79 9.59 14.26
N VAL A 95 5.10 10.48 15.21
CA VAL A 95 6.47 10.92 15.49
C VAL A 95 7.38 9.76 15.97
N ASN A 96 6.78 8.68 16.48
CA ASN A 96 7.49 7.47 16.91
C ASN A 96 7.46 6.33 15.87
N SER A 97 6.79 6.52 14.74
CA SER A 97 6.66 5.51 13.68
C SER A 97 7.78 5.59 12.64
N LYS A 98 7.90 4.58 11.77
CA LYS A 98 8.76 4.62 10.57
C LYS A 98 7.94 4.26 9.35
N PHE A 99 8.35 4.76 8.18
CA PHE A 99 7.72 4.47 6.88
C PHE A 99 6.26 4.93 6.75
N LEU A 100 5.87 5.95 7.52
CA LEU A 100 4.57 6.61 7.42
C LEU A 100 4.74 8.00 6.82
N PHE A 101 3.86 8.32 5.89
CA PHE A 101 3.82 9.64 5.25
C PHE A 101 2.54 10.35 5.63
N PRO A 102 2.60 11.61 6.11
CA PRO A 102 1.40 12.32 6.49
C PRO A 102 0.57 12.64 5.25
N LEU A 103 -0.74 12.40 5.33
CA LEU A 103 -1.73 12.89 4.36
C LEU A 103 -2.43 14.15 4.87
N THR A 104 -2.42 14.40 6.18
CA THR A 104 -2.84 15.68 6.76
C THR A 104 -1.63 16.55 6.96
N GLU A 105 -1.28 17.39 5.99
CA GLU A 105 -0.21 18.37 6.13
C GLU A 105 -0.63 19.48 7.10
N VAL A 106 0.31 19.93 7.92
CA VAL A 106 0.14 21.04 8.83
C VAL A 106 1.18 22.09 8.50
N ASP A 107 0.72 23.32 8.29
CA ASP A 107 1.60 24.44 8.00
C ASP A 107 2.20 25.07 9.27
N SER A 108 3.05 26.07 9.07
CA SER A 108 3.70 26.79 10.17
C SER A 108 2.73 27.56 11.08
N GLN A 109 1.47 27.75 10.70
CA GLN A 109 0.45 28.40 11.51
C GLN A 109 -0.47 27.39 12.23
N GLY A 110 -0.30 26.09 11.97
CA GLY A 110 -1.14 25.02 12.52
C GLY A 110 -2.36 24.69 11.65
N GLU A 111 -2.51 25.30 10.48
CA GLU A 111 -3.61 25.02 9.57
C GLU A 111 -3.44 23.65 8.91
N LYS A 112 -4.53 22.88 8.90
CA LYS A 112 -4.53 21.48 8.44
C LYS A 112 -5.06 21.38 7.02
N ARG A 113 -4.29 20.73 6.14
CA ARG A 113 -4.67 20.48 4.74
C ARG A 113 -4.55 19.00 4.42
N ILE A 114 -5.50 18.47 3.63
CA ILE A 114 -5.44 17.07 3.19
C ILE A 114 -4.80 17.01 1.82
N ARG A 115 -3.71 16.24 1.71
CA ARG A 115 -3.16 15.76 0.45
C ARG A 115 -3.53 14.30 0.23
N LEU A 116 -3.55 13.90 -1.03
CA LEU A 116 -3.96 12.55 -1.46
C LEU A 116 -2.80 11.66 -1.92
N SER A 117 -1.61 12.25 -2.08
CA SER A 117 -0.40 11.57 -2.54
C SER A 117 0.81 12.16 -1.85
N PHE A 118 1.92 11.42 -1.89
CA PHE A 118 3.24 11.85 -1.45
C PHE A 118 4.26 11.34 -2.48
N SER A 119 5.42 11.98 -2.58
CA SER A 119 6.52 11.47 -3.41
C SER A 119 7.27 10.35 -2.69
N ILE A 120 7.71 9.34 -3.45
CA ILE A 120 8.57 8.25 -2.93
C ILE A 120 9.92 8.80 -2.46
N ASP A 121 10.35 9.95 -3.01
CA ASP A 121 11.58 10.63 -2.63
C ASP A 121 11.45 11.45 -1.33
N GLU A 122 10.25 11.55 -0.74
CA GLU A 122 10.09 12.19 0.57
C GLU A 122 10.78 11.37 1.66
N ASP A 123 11.52 12.03 2.55
CA ASP A 123 12.11 11.38 3.72
C ASP A 123 11.09 11.33 4.87
N ASP A 124 10.83 10.13 5.38
CA ASP A 124 9.95 9.94 6.53
C ASP A 124 10.52 10.57 7.81
N ARG A 125 11.85 10.75 7.90
CA ARG A 125 12.52 11.47 9.00
C ARG A 125 12.15 12.95 9.02
N GLU A 126 12.24 13.62 7.88
CA GLU A 126 11.93 15.06 7.79
C GLU A 126 10.51 15.35 8.26
N TRP A 127 9.55 14.51 7.87
CA TRP A 127 8.18 14.65 8.35
C TRP A 127 8.04 14.43 9.85
N ARG A 128 8.73 13.45 10.44
CA ARG A 128 8.65 13.26 11.90
C ARG A 128 9.26 14.42 12.67
N ASP A 129 10.36 14.96 12.18
CA ASP A 129 11.03 16.08 12.83
C ASP A 129 10.18 17.35 12.73
N LYS A 130 9.56 17.61 11.57
CA LYS A 130 8.58 18.69 11.40
C LYS A 130 7.39 18.57 12.35
N TYR A 131 6.80 17.39 12.52
CA TYR A 131 5.67 17.21 13.45
C TYR A 131 6.11 17.31 14.91
N ARG A 132 7.34 16.92 15.23
CA ARG A 132 7.92 17.10 16.57
C ARG A 132 8.08 18.59 16.89
N GLU A 133 8.58 19.38 15.93
CA GLU A 133 8.71 20.83 16.06
C GLU A 133 7.33 21.50 16.27
N LEU A 134 6.34 21.17 15.43
CA LEU A 134 4.97 21.69 15.57
C LEU A 134 4.33 21.33 16.93
N MET A 135 4.67 20.17 17.51
CA MET A 135 4.24 19.82 18.86
C MET A 135 4.95 20.66 19.93
N MET A 136 6.26 20.88 19.80
CA MET A 136 7.03 21.69 20.73
C MET A 136 6.57 23.16 20.73
N GLU A 137 6.18 23.68 19.57
CA GLU A 137 5.63 25.03 19.40
C GLU A 137 4.17 25.17 19.85
N GLY A 138 3.53 24.07 20.29
CA GLY A 138 2.13 24.08 20.73
C GLY A 138 1.09 24.21 19.60
N LYS A 139 1.52 24.10 18.33
CA LYS A 139 0.65 24.16 17.14
C LYS A 139 -0.11 22.85 16.91
N LEU A 140 0.39 21.74 17.44
CA LEU A 140 -0.25 20.43 17.43
C LEU A 140 -0.21 19.78 18.81
N SER A 141 -1.31 19.16 19.21
CA SER A 141 -1.32 18.26 20.38
C SER A 141 -0.89 16.85 19.97
N GLY A 142 -0.18 16.14 20.85
CA GLY A 142 0.13 14.73 20.65
C GLY A 142 -1.10 13.83 20.53
N GLU A 143 -2.25 14.28 21.05
CA GLU A 143 -3.55 13.59 20.96
C GLU A 143 -4.32 13.89 19.67
N ASP A 144 -3.88 14.87 18.87
CA ASP A 144 -4.52 15.19 17.61
C ASP A 144 -4.46 14.00 16.66
N ILE A 145 -5.54 13.81 15.90
CA ILE A 145 -5.62 12.74 14.90
C ILE A 145 -5.27 13.31 13.53
N ILE A 146 -4.32 12.66 12.87
CA ILE A 146 -3.91 12.95 11.51
C ILE A 146 -4.14 11.74 10.60
N TRP A 147 -4.33 12.02 9.31
CA TRP A 147 -4.29 10.98 8.29
C TRP A 147 -2.86 10.74 7.84
N VAL A 148 -2.51 9.48 7.69
CA VAL A 148 -1.21 9.03 7.18
C VAL A 148 -1.43 7.94 6.13
N ALA A 149 -0.50 7.81 5.20
CA ALA A 149 -0.41 6.67 4.29
C ALA A 149 0.78 5.81 4.70
N TRP A 150 0.62 4.50 4.53
CA TRP A 150 1.77 3.63 4.38
C TRP A 150 2.30 3.80 2.96
N GLY A 151 3.62 3.84 2.79
CA GLY A 151 4.21 3.41 1.53
C GLY A 151 3.91 1.93 1.38
N VAL A 152 2.79 1.58 0.72
CA VAL A 152 2.29 0.21 0.63
C VAL A 152 3.41 -0.67 0.10
N PRO A 153 3.99 -1.57 0.91
CA PRO A 153 5.00 -2.47 0.40
C PRO A 153 4.26 -3.53 -0.42
N VAL A 154 4.42 -3.50 -1.74
CA VAL A 154 3.80 -4.47 -2.65
C VAL A 154 4.38 -5.88 -2.42
N LEU A 155 5.64 -5.96 -1.97
CA LEU A 155 6.36 -7.21 -1.72
C LEU A 155 5.66 -8.16 -0.73
N PRO A 156 5.18 -7.75 0.46
CA PRO A 156 4.35 -8.59 1.32
C PRO A 156 3.12 -9.18 0.64
N PHE A 157 2.46 -8.43 -0.25
CA PHE A 157 1.32 -8.94 -1.01
C PHE A 157 1.74 -9.92 -2.10
N ILE A 158 2.88 -9.69 -2.76
CA ILE A 158 3.49 -10.66 -3.69
C ILE A 158 3.84 -11.95 -2.95
N PHE A 159 4.44 -11.85 -1.76
CA PHE A 159 4.80 -13.00 -0.94
C PHE A 159 3.56 -13.79 -0.50
N LEU A 160 2.52 -13.10 -0.01
CA LEU A 160 1.25 -13.73 0.31
C LEU A 160 0.63 -14.39 -0.93
N GLY A 161 0.68 -13.71 -2.07
CA GLY A 161 0.20 -14.23 -3.35
C GLY A 161 0.93 -15.51 -3.78
N TYR A 162 2.23 -15.60 -3.54
CA TYR A 162 3.04 -16.79 -3.78
C TYR A 162 2.68 -17.95 -2.85
N LEU A 163 2.46 -17.69 -1.56
CA LEU A 163 1.99 -18.74 -0.66
C LEU A 163 0.61 -19.26 -1.09
N LEU A 164 -0.29 -18.37 -1.47
CA LEU A 164 -1.62 -18.73 -1.97
C LEU A 164 -1.54 -19.50 -3.29
N SER A 165 -0.63 -19.15 -4.19
CA SER A 165 -0.47 -19.86 -5.45
C SER A 165 0.05 -21.29 -5.26
N ILE A 166 0.98 -21.52 -4.33
CA ILE A 166 1.44 -22.88 -3.99
C ILE A 166 0.32 -23.70 -3.33
N ILE A 167 -0.48 -23.10 -2.45
CA ILE A 167 -1.52 -23.83 -1.72
C ILE A 167 -2.72 -24.12 -2.62
N ILE A 168 -3.23 -23.10 -3.32
CA ILE A 168 -4.51 -23.18 -4.03
C ILE A 168 -4.30 -23.47 -5.51
N GLY A 169 -3.28 -22.89 -6.13
CA GLY A 169 -3.14 -22.84 -7.60
C GLY A 169 -4.13 -21.85 -8.21
N ILE A 170 -4.66 -22.08 -9.41
CA ILE A 170 -5.85 -21.35 -9.90
C ILE A 170 -7.04 -22.31 -9.91
N PRO A 171 -8.16 -21.96 -9.24
CA PRO A 171 -9.35 -22.82 -9.14
C PRO A 171 -10.20 -22.87 -10.42
N ILE A 172 -9.64 -22.53 -11.57
CA ILE A 172 -10.33 -22.56 -12.86
C ILE A 172 -9.69 -23.69 -13.66
N SER A 173 -10.36 -24.85 -13.69
CA SER A 173 -10.07 -25.96 -14.61
C SER A 173 -10.74 -25.71 -15.95
#